data_AF-A0A4W5KP63-F1
#
_entry.id   AF-A0A4W5KP63-F1
#
_cell.length_a   1.000
_cell.length_b   1.000
_cell.length_c   1.000
_cell.angle_alpha   90.00
_cell.angle_beta   90.00
_cell.angle_gamma   90.00
#
_symmetry.space_group_name_H-M   'P 1'
#
loop_
_entity.id
_entity.type
_entity.pdbx_description
1 polymer ?
#
loop_
_entity_poly.entity_id
_entity_poly.type
_entity_poly.pdbx_seq_one_letter_code
_entity_poly.pdbx_strand_id
1 'polypeptide(L)'
;ISLCLFLPHSDPERGWDRSRVKGLLANLITVSDVSYSTGLEVVAGGKLYNVVVDTEVTGKKLLEKGELKRRYTIIPLNKISARTLNDSVVNTAKSLVRYNTRSTNRHTYTHTPTTHTPYALPPSHTPY
;
A
#
# COMPACT_ATOMS: atom_id res chain seq x y z
N ILE A 1 -7.40 1.38 -6.45
CA ILE A 1 -7.21 0.47 -7.61
C ILE A 1 -8.51 -0.29 -7.78
N SER A 2 -9.47 0.25 -8.54
CA SER A 2 -10.71 -0.47 -8.84
C SER A 2 -10.54 -1.15 -10.19
N LEU A 3 -9.77 -2.23 -10.20
CA LEU A 3 -9.69 -3.11 -11.36
C LEU A 3 -10.87 -4.08 -11.22
N CYS A 4 -11.91 -3.95 -12.05
CA CYS A 4 -12.99 -4.92 -12.09
C CYS A 4 -12.45 -6.23 -12.69
N LEU A 5 -11.85 -7.08 -11.86
CA LEU A 5 -11.29 -8.34 -12.30
C LEU A 5 -12.37 -9.42 -12.21
N PHE A 6 -12.61 -10.11 -13.31
CA PHE A 6 -13.57 -11.20 -13.36
C PHE A 6 -12.89 -12.55 -13.07
N LEU A 7 -13.55 -13.38 -12.27
CA LEU A 7 -13.16 -14.77 -12.02
C LEU A 7 -14.03 -15.71 -12.87
N PRO A 8 -13.56 -16.16 -14.05
CA PRO A 8 -14.28 -17.16 -14.83
C PRO A 8 -14.22 -18.53 -14.13
N HIS A 9 -15.38 -19.09 -13.82
CA HIS A 9 -15.54 -20.43 -13.26
C HIS A 9 -16.89 -21.02 -13.68
N SER A 10 -16.96 -22.35 -13.74
CA SER A 10 -18.20 -23.11 -13.92
C SER A 10 -18.86 -23.37 -12.56
N ASP A 11 -20.19 -23.53 -12.54
CA ASP A 11 -20.91 -23.87 -11.32
C ASP A 11 -20.55 -25.31 -10.89
N PRO A 12 -19.94 -25.52 -9.70
CA PRO A 12 -19.42 -26.83 -9.29
C PRO A 12 -20.47 -27.91 -9.05
N GLU A 13 -21.72 -27.52 -8.82
CA GLU A 13 -22.85 -28.40 -8.52
C GLU A 13 -24.19 -27.78 -8.97
N ARG A 14 -25.21 -28.61 -9.11
CA ARG A 14 -26.57 -28.14 -9.41
C ARG A 14 -27.10 -27.33 -8.23
N GLY A 15 -27.74 -26.19 -8.50
CA GLY A 15 -28.23 -25.29 -7.45
C GLY A 15 -27.13 -24.56 -6.70
N TRP A 16 -25.96 -24.38 -7.33
CA TRP A 16 -24.84 -23.67 -6.73
C TRP A 16 -25.19 -22.23 -6.37
N ASP A 17 -24.96 -21.89 -5.11
CA ASP A 17 -25.05 -20.51 -4.64
C ASP A 17 -23.73 -19.77 -4.97
N ARG A 18 -23.80 -18.91 -5.99
CA ARG A 18 -22.66 -18.09 -6.43
C ARG A 18 -22.19 -17.08 -5.39
N SER A 19 -23.01 -16.75 -4.40
CA SER A 19 -22.63 -15.81 -3.32
C SER A 19 -21.54 -16.37 -2.39
N ARG A 20 -21.30 -17.69 -2.43
CA ARG A 20 -20.24 -18.38 -1.70
C ARG A 20 -18.84 -18.00 -2.18
N VAL A 21 -18.72 -17.58 -3.45
CA VAL A 21 -17.48 -17.05 -4.02
C VAL A 21 -17.57 -15.52 -3.98
N LYS A 22 -16.77 -14.88 -3.12
CA LYS A 22 -16.74 -13.41 -2.99
C LYS A 22 -16.02 -12.74 -4.15
N GLY A 23 -15.12 -13.47 -4.80
CA GLY A 23 -14.36 -13.02 -5.96
C GLY A 23 -12.89 -12.79 -5.63
N LEU A 24 -12.22 -12.02 -6.48
CA LEU A 24 -10.79 -11.73 -6.33
C LEU A 24 -10.57 -10.71 -5.21
N LEU A 25 -9.48 -10.89 -4.45
CA LEU A 25 -9.14 -10.03 -3.32
C LEU A 25 -9.06 -8.54 -3.73
N ALA A 26 -8.54 -8.25 -4.93
CA ALA A 26 -8.48 -6.91 -5.50
C ALA A 26 -9.84 -6.19 -5.55
N ASN A 27 -10.94 -6.92 -5.77
CA ASN A 27 -12.28 -6.34 -5.85
C ASN A 27 -12.90 -6.10 -4.46
N LEU A 28 -12.31 -6.71 -3.42
CA LEU A 28 -12.82 -6.68 -2.05
C LEU A 28 -12.09 -5.65 -1.18
N ILE A 29 -10.98 -5.08 -1.68
CA ILE A 29 -10.21 -4.05 -0.98
C ILE A 29 -10.55 -2.67 -1.52
N THR A 30 -10.70 -1.70 -0.63
CA THR A 30 -10.85 -0.29 -0.98
C THR A 30 -9.68 0.47 -0.35
N VAL A 31 -9.00 1.29 -1.16
CA VAL A 31 -7.87 2.10 -0.69
C VAL A 31 -8.42 3.44 -0.22
N SER A 32 -8.19 3.78 1.06
CA SER A 32 -8.68 5.02 1.68
C SER A 32 -7.92 6.26 1.21
N ASP A 33 -6.60 6.15 1.06
CA ASP A 33 -5.74 7.22 0.58
C ASP A 33 -4.94 6.74 -0.63
N VAL A 34 -5.19 7.39 -1.77
CA VAL A 34 -4.62 7.06 -3.06
C VAL A 34 -3.10 7.22 -3.07
N SER A 35 -2.53 8.06 -2.19
CA SER A 35 -1.09 8.27 -2.05
C SER A 35 -0.34 6.98 -1.68
N TYR A 36 -1.00 6.04 -0.99
CA TYR A 36 -0.44 4.74 -0.62
C TYR A 36 -0.75 3.61 -1.60
N SER A 37 -1.50 3.88 -2.66
CA SER A 37 -2.02 2.85 -3.57
C SER A 37 -0.91 2.00 -4.20
N THR A 38 0.13 2.63 -4.75
CA THR A 38 1.28 1.93 -5.35
C THR A 38 2.03 1.07 -4.33
N GLY A 39 2.20 1.58 -3.11
CA GLY A 39 2.85 0.82 -2.04
C GLY A 39 2.05 -0.42 -1.65
N LEU A 40 0.73 -0.28 -1.51
CA LEU A 40 -0.17 -1.40 -1.20
C LEU A 40 -0.21 -2.43 -2.34
N GLU A 41 -0.18 -1.99 -3.59
CA GLU A 41 -0.12 -2.87 -4.75
C GLU A 41 1.16 -3.72 -4.74
N VAL A 42 2.31 -3.09 -4.52
CA VAL A 42 3.60 -3.78 -4.46
C VAL A 42 3.65 -4.76 -3.29
N VAL A 43 3.18 -4.35 -2.11
CA VAL A 43 3.18 -5.20 -0.90
C VAL A 43 2.23 -6.39 -1.05
N ALA A 44 1.05 -6.19 -1.63
CA ALA A 44 0.10 -7.28 -1.86
C ALA A 44 0.56 -8.20 -2.99
N GLY A 45 1.10 -7.62 -4.08
CA GLY A 45 1.61 -8.32 -5.24
C GLY A 45 0.61 -9.34 -5.79
N GLY A 46 1.09 -10.57 -6.02
CA GLY A 46 0.26 -11.67 -6.54
C GLY A 46 -0.95 -12.04 -5.67
N LYS A 47 -0.96 -11.66 -4.38
CA LYS A 47 -2.07 -11.98 -3.46
C LYS A 47 -3.37 -11.27 -3.84
N LEU A 48 -3.31 -10.18 -4.60
CA LEU A 48 -4.49 -9.49 -5.14
C LEU A 48 -5.34 -10.39 -6.05
N TYR A 49 -4.74 -11.41 -6.64
CA TYR A 49 -5.41 -12.38 -7.52
C TYR A 49 -5.90 -13.63 -6.77
N ASN A 50 -5.82 -13.65 -5.45
CA ASN A 50 -6.37 -14.73 -4.65
C ASN A 50 -7.90 -14.66 -4.68
N VAL A 51 -8.54 -15.82 -4.70
CA VAL A 51 -10.00 -15.95 -4.71
C VAL A 51 -10.49 -16.14 -3.29
N VAL A 52 -11.36 -15.25 -2.82
CA VAL A 52 -11.97 -15.34 -1.50
C VAL A 52 -13.27 -16.12 -1.59
N VAL A 53 -13.41 -17.12 -0.71
CA VAL A 53 -14.61 -17.97 -0.57
C VAL A 53 -15.07 -18.01 0.88
N ASP A 54 -16.34 -18.34 1.09
CA ASP A 54 -16.91 -18.47 2.44
C ASP A 54 -16.24 -19.57 3.28
N THR A 55 -16.05 -20.77 2.71
CA THR A 55 -15.59 -21.97 3.41
C THR A 55 -14.53 -22.74 2.64
N GLU A 56 -13.75 -23.56 3.35
CA GLU A 56 -12.79 -24.50 2.76
C GLU A 56 -13.48 -25.55 1.87
N VAL A 57 -14.72 -25.93 2.20
CA VAL A 57 -15.52 -26.88 1.41
C VAL A 57 -15.87 -26.27 0.05
N THR A 58 -16.34 -25.02 0.01
CA THR A 58 -16.57 -24.27 -1.23
C THR A 58 -15.28 -24.17 -2.05
N GLY A 59 -14.16 -23.84 -1.39
CA GLY A 59 -12.85 -23.77 -2.02
C GLY A 59 -12.45 -25.08 -2.69
N LYS A 60 -12.62 -26.21 -1.99
CA LYS A 60 -12.34 -27.54 -2.54
C LYS A 60 -13.19 -27.84 -3.78
N LYS A 61 -14.52 -27.61 -3.70
CA LYS A 61 -15.42 -27.83 -4.84
C LYS A 61 -15.03 -26.97 -6.05
N LEU A 62 -14.64 -25.73 -5.83
CA LEU A 62 -14.22 -24.82 -6.88
C LEU A 62 -12.93 -25.28 -7.57
N LEU A 63 -11.98 -25.85 -6.81
CA LEU A 63 -10.75 -26.42 -7.37
C LEU A 63 -10.99 -27.70 -8.16
N GLU A 64 -11.89 -28.57 -7.67
CA GLU A 64 -12.15 -29.88 -8.29
C GLU A 64 -13.08 -29.80 -9.50
N LYS A 65 -14.11 -28.94 -9.46
CA LYS A 65 -15.20 -28.91 -10.45
C LYS A 65 -15.46 -27.54 -11.07
N GLY A 66 -14.78 -26.49 -10.60
CA GLY A 66 -15.00 -25.12 -11.09
C GLY A 66 -14.32 -24.77 -12.41
N GLU A 67 -13.62 -25.73 -13.04
CA GLU A 67 -12.95 -25.59 -14.35
C GLU A 67 -12.10 -24.31 -14.46
N LEU A 68 -11.32 -24.04 -13.42
CA LEU A 68 -10.50 -22.84 -13.35
C LEU A 68 -9.45 -22.84 -14.47
N LYS A 69 -9.54 -21.85 -15.36
CA LYS A 69 -8.65 -21.72 -16.55
C LYS A 69 -7.17 -21.49 -16.22
N ARG A 70 -6.85 -21.14 -14.97
CA ARG A 70 -5.49 -20.88 -14.49
C ARG A 70 -5.39 -21.27 -13.03
N ARG A 71 -4.15 -21.41 -12.55
CA ARG A 71 -3.87 -21.67 -11.14
C ARG A 71 -4.27 -20.46 -10.29
N TYR A 72 -5.14 -20.68 -9.31
CA TYR A 72 -5.53 -19.69 -8.32
C TYR A 72 -5.16 -20.18 -6.91
N THR A 73 -4.92 -19.22 -6.01
CA THR A 73 -4.86 -19.48 -4.57
C THR A 73 -6.21 -19.10 -3.96
N ILE A 74 -6.82 -20.03 -3.24
CA ILE A 74 -8.11 -19.80 -2.57
C ILE A 74 -7.90 -19.42 -1.11
N ILE A 75 -8.64 -18.41 -0.64
CA ILE A 75 -8.69 -17.96 0.75
C ILE A 75 -10.08 -18.25 1.32
N PRO A 76 -10.23 -19.30 2.15
CA PRO A 76 -11.48 -19.56 2.87
C PRO A 76 -11.63 -18.65 4.09
N LEU A 77 -12.72 -17.89 4.16
CA LEU A 77 -13.01 -16.94 5.24
C LEU A 77 -13.21 -17.63 6.60
N ASN A 78 -13.70 -18.87 6.62
CA ASN A 78 -13.90 -19.61 7.88
C ASN A 78 -12.62 -20.19 8.50
N LYS A 79 -11.51 -20.22 7.77
CA LYS A 79 -10.22 -20.80 8.23
C LYS A 79 -9.05 -19.82 8.18
N ILE A 80 -9.24 -18.63 7.61
CA ILE A 80 -8.15 -17.65 7.53
C ILE A 80 -7.69 -17.26 8.93
N SER A 81 -6.39 -17.39 9.17
CA SER A 81 -5.72 -16.86 10.35
C SER A 81 -4.52 -16.06 9.88
N ALA A 82 -4.46 -14.79 10.27
CA ALA A 82 -3.38 -13.89 9.92
C ALA A 82 -2.53 -13.59 11.15
N ARG A 83 -1.21 -13.74 11.02
CA ARG A 83 -0.29 -13.25 12.03
C ARG A 83 -0.05 -11.76 11.77
N THR A 84 -0.45 -10.93 12.71
CA THR A 84 -0.17 -9.50 12.69
C THR A 84 1.26 -9.23 13.16
N LEU A 85 1.87 -8.15 12.67
CA LEU A 85 3.19 -7.73 13.15
C LEU A 85 3.08 -7.28 14.61
N ASN A 86 4.12 -7.53 15.40
CA ASN A 86 4.20 -7.04 16.77
C ASN A 86 4.35 -5.52 16.76
N ASP A 87 3.61 -4.83 17.64
CA ASP A 87 3.62 -3.37 17.76
C ASP A 87 5.02 -2.80 18.00
N SER A 88 5.89 -3.54 18.69
CA SER A 88 7.28 -3.15 18.91
C SER A 88 8.05 -2.97 17.59
N VAL A 89 7.84 -3.86 16.62
CA VAL A 89 8.46 -3.82 15.30
C VAL A 89 7.93 -2.63 14.51
N VAL A 90 6.61 -2.40 14.56
CA VAL A 90 5.95 -1.29 13.87
C VAL A 90 6.43 0.06 14.43
N ASN A 91 6.53 0.19 15.75
CA ASN A 91 6.97 1.41 16.42
C ASN A 91 8.44 1.73 16.15
N THR A 92 9.28 0.70 16.11
CA THR A 92 10.70 0.85 15.76
C THR A 92 10.84 1.33 14.31
N ALA A 93 10.13 0.70 13.37
CA ALA A 93 10.16 1.11 11.96
C ALA A 93 9.71 2.57 11.76
N LYS A 94 8.60 2.98 12.40
CA LYS A 94 8.10 4.36 12.36
C LYS A 94 9.14 5.36 12.87
N SER A 95 9.85 5.02 13.93
CA SER A 95 10.89 5.88 14.53
C SER A 95 12.07 6.08 13.60
N LEU A 96 12.52 5.02 12.92
CA LEU A 96 13.63 5.08 11.96
C LEU A 96 13.29 5.93 10.73
N VAL A 97 12.09 5.77 10.16
CA VAL A 97 11.64 6.56 9.00
C VAL A 97 11.53 8.05 9.37
N ARG A 98 11.01 8.36 10.56
CA ARG A 98 10.92 9.74 11.07
C ARG A 98 12.30 10.38 11.30
N TYR A 99 13.29 9.58 11.70
CA TYR A 99 14.66 10.08 11.84
C TYR A 99 15.27 10.41 10.48
N ASN A 100 15.17 9.49 9.51
CA ASN A 100 15.76 9.65 8.19
C ASN A 100 15.20 10.88 7.44
N THR A 101 13.88 11.06 7.46
CA THR A 101 13.21 12.21 6.85
C THR A 101 13.62 13.57 7.45
N ARG A 102 14.04 13.63 8.72
CA ARG A 102 14.53 14.84 9.38
C ARG A 102 16.01 15.14 9.11
N SER A 103 16.82 14.13 8.82
CA SER A 103 18.23 14.30 8.47
C SER A 103 18.43 14.74 7.02
N THR A 104 17.62 14.22 6.09
CA THR A 104 17.70 14.59 4.67
C THR A 104 17.24 16.02 4.40
N ASN A 105 16.37 16.57 5.25
CA ASN A 105 15.86 17.94 5.13
C ASN A 105 16.74 19.01 5.80
N ARG A 106 17.91 18.63 6.33
CA ARG A 106 18.84 19.56 7.03
C ARG A 106 20.08 19.94 6.22
N HIS A 107 20.18 19.51 4.96
CA HIS A 107 21.35 19.77 4.11
C HIS A 107 21.13 20.83 3.02
N THR A 108 20.01 21.55 3.01
CA THR A 108 19.80 22.65 2.06
C THR A 108 19.55 23.97 2.81
N TYR A 109 20.37 24.96 2.48
CA TYR A 109 20.37 26.37 2.91
C TYR A 109 21.00 26.70 4.26
N THR A 110 22.32 26.55 4.37
CA THR A 110 23.11 27.56 5.10
C THR A 110 23.10 28.85 4.29
N HIS A 111 22.14 29.72 4.56
CA HIS A 111 22.29 31.13 4.23
C HIS A 111 23.47 31.66 5.06
N THR A 112 24.56 32.05 4.41
CA THR A 112 25.62 32.81 5.07
C THR A 112 25.03 34.16 5.51
N PRO A 113 25.10 34.53 6.79
CA PRO A 113 24.66 35.85 7.21
C PRO A 113 25.66 36.87 6.66
N THR A 114 25.25 37.60 5.62
CA THR A 114 26.00 38.76 5.13
C THR A 114 25.93 39.83 6.23
N THR A 115 27.04 40.01 6.97
CA THR A 115 27.21 41.13 7.89
C THR A 115 27.11 42.43 7.10
N HIS A 116 26.02 43.16 7.31
CA HIS A 116 25.81 44.47 6.71
C HIS A 116 26.76 45.48 7.39
N THR A 117 27.88 45.78 6.75
CA THR A 117 28.75 46.90 7.12
C THR A 117 28.00 48.22 6.86
N PRO A 118 27.79 49.09 7.86
CA PRO A 118 27.21 50.40 7.59
C PRO A 118 28.21 51.25 6.80
N TYR A 119 27.75 51.76 5.66
CA TYR A 119 28.49 52.64 4.75
C TYR A 119 29.13 53.82 5.51
N ALA A 120 30.45 53.93 5.44
CA ALA A 120 31.17 55.14 5.80
C ALA A 120 30.87 56.23 4.76
N LEU A 121 30.39 57.39 5.22
CA LEU A 121 30.21 58.58 4.39
C LEU A 121 31.57 59.09 3.90
N PRO A 122 31.74 59.45 2.61
CA PRO A 122 32.98 60.08 2.15
C PRO A 122 33.06 61.53 2.68
N PRO A 123 34.26 62.04 3.02
CA PRO A 123 34.41 63.41 3.49
C PRO A 123 34.12 64.41 2.37
N SER A 124 33.29 65.41 2.69
CA SER A 124 33.00 66.57 1.84
C SER A 124 34.25 67.44 1.69
N HIS A 125 34.75 67.55 0.47
CA HIS A 125 35.83 68.46 0.10
C HIS A 125 35.24 69.88 -0.06
N THR A 126 35.61 70.82 0.81
CA THR A 126 35.40 72.26 0.59
C THR A 126 36.68 72.88 0.04
N PRO A 127 36.63 73.71 -1.02
CA PRO A 127 37.83 74.28 -1.64
C PRO A 127 38.21 75.60 -0.96
N TYR A 128 39.45 75.71 -0.47
CA TYR A 128 40.27 76.92 -0.46
C TYR A 128 41.74 76.51 -0.37
#